data_AF-A0A938W4U1-F1
#
_entry.id   AF-A0A938W4U1-F1
#
_cell.length_a   1.000
_cell.length_b   1.000
_cell.length_c   1.000
_cell.angle_alpha   90.00
_cell.angle_beta   90.00
_cell.angle_gamma   90.00
#
_symmetry.space_group_name_H-M   'P 1'
#
loop_
_entity.id
_entity.type
_entity.pdbx_description
1 polymer ?
#
loop_
_entity_poly.entity_id
_entity_poly.type
_entity_poly.pdbx_seq_one_letter_code
_entity_poly.pdbx_strand_id
1 'polypeptide(L)'
;MITVLTSGAASAETLIDADYREIYDELRARGSLDAFVRTVHSQYSKAWWSKYERGELTLTYLARQELRRAVSLPALPPLVADVMAEHLSPDVTIYLIGEDTAGVVDRSIWVREGVTEPLIFQLNGNLQIVSADPAPKALLVTGVTRPRKPASRRAIHLDRATWERLAAARRDSGATWAAFLTQLLEQNSHRMKNPTADTVGAVAGGPTTAD
;
A
#
# COMPACT_ATOMS: atom_id res chain seq x y z
N MET A 1 12.54 -16.91 4.19
CA MET A 1 11.63 -16.75 3.04
C MET A 1 10.29 -16.25 3.57
N ILE A 2 9.70 -15.20 2.97
CA ILE A 2 8.39 -14.67 3.36
C ILE A 2 7.36 -15.17 2.34
N THR A 3 6.30 -15.81 2.81
CA THR A 3 5.17 -16.22 1.96
C THR A 3 3.97 -15.37 2.31
N VAL A 4 3.43 -14.64 1.33
CA VAL A 4 2.18 -13.90 1.49
C VAL A 4 1.04 -14.85 1.19
N LEU A 5 0.20 -15.13 2.18
CA LEU A 5 -0.92 -16.08 2.06
C LEU A 5 -2.18 -15.40 1.49
N THR A 6 -2.40 -14.13 1.82
CA THR A 6 -3.52 -13.35 1.31
C THR A 6 -3.05 -11.97 0.90
N SER A 7 -3.33 -11.57 -0.34
CA SER A 7 -3.16 -10.18 -0.81
C SER A 7 -4.51 -9.66 -1.25
N GLY A 8 -5.05 -8.66 -0.53
CA GLY A 8 -6.31 -7.93 -0.79
C GLY A 8 -7.17 -8.50 -1.91
N ALA A 9 -7.94 -9.57 -1.62
CA ALA A 9 -8.63 -10.38 -2.62
C ALA A 9 -9.55 -9.56 -3.55
N ALA A 10 -10.12 -8.46 -3.04
CA ALA A 10 -10.96 -7.56 -3.82
C ALA A 10 -10.19 -6.67 -4.82
N SER A 11 -8.92 -6.32 -4.55
CA SER A 11 -8.13 -5.44 -5.42
C SER A 11 -7.40 -6.18 -6.55
N ALA A 12 -7.34 -7.51 -6.49
CA ALA A 12 -6.74 -8.37 -7.51
C ALA A 12 -7.77 -8.90 -8.53
N GLU A 13 -9.06 -8.68 -8.30
CA GLU A 13 -10.13 -9.16 -9.17
C GLU A 13 -10.28 -8.23 -10.38
N THR A 14 -9.87 -8.72 -11.56
CA THR A 14 -9.97 -7.96 -12.83
C THR A 14 -11.31 -8.16 -13.53
N LEU A 15 -12.04 -9.24 -13.23
CA LEU A 15 -13.32 -9.56 -13.85
C LEU A 15 -14.48 -8.94 -13.07
N ILE A 16 -15.45 -8.40 -13.79
CA ILE A 16 -16.70 -7.89 -13.25
C ILE A 16 -17.81 -8.96 -13.33
N ASP A 17 -18.94 -8.71 -12.66
CA ASP A 17 -20.08 -9.67 -12.64
C ASP A 17 -20.60 -10.03 -14.03
N ALA A 18 -20.52 -9.10 -14.99
CA ALA A 18 -20.91 -9.35 -16.38
C ALA A 18 -20.03 -10.42 -17.04
N ASP A 19 -18.70 -10.36 -16.82
CA ASP A 19 -17.77 -11.35 -17.38
C ASP A 19 -18.05 -12.75 -16.82
N TYR A 20 -18.38 -12.86 -15.53
CA TYR A 20 -18.77 -14.14 -14.94
C TYR A 20 -20.09 -14.68 -15.50
N ARG A 21 -21.00 -13.79 -15.88
CA ARG A 21 -22.24 -14.20 -16.54
C ARG A 21 -21.97 -14.76 -17.93
N GLU A 22 -21.09 -14.12 -18.70
CA GLU A 22 -20.67 -14.62 -20.01
C GLU A 22 -19.98 -15.99 -19.90
N ILE A 23 -19.08 -16.17 -18.93
CA ILE A 23 -18.44 -17.47 -18.65
C ILE A 23 -19.50 -18.54 -18.32
N TYR A 24 -20.49 -18.20 -17.49
CA TYR A 24 -21.58 -19.12 -17.17
C TYR A 24 -22.37 -19.50 -18.43
N ASP A 25 -22.78 -18.52 -19.23
CA ASP A 25 -23.60 -18.74 -20.42
C ASP A 25 -22.81 -19.57 -21.47
N GLU A 26 -21.51 -19.34 -21.63
CA GLU A 26 -20.63 -20.14 -22.49
C GLU A 26 -20.54 -21.60 -22.03
N LEU A 27 -20.32 -21.84 -20.74
CA LEU A 27 -20.29 -23.19 -20.18
C LEU A 27 -21.67 -23.86 -20.29
N ARG A 28 -22.74 -23.09 -20.11
CA ARG A 28 -24.13 -23.55 -20.16
C ARG A 28 -24.59 -23.87 -21.58
N ALA A 29 -24.00 -23.25 -22.61
CA ALA A 29 -24.27 -23.57 -24.01
C ALA A 29 -23.83 -25.00 -24.40
N ARG A 30 -22.90 -25.60 -23.64
CA ARG A 30 -22.33 -26.93 -23.93
C ARG A 30 -23.22 -28.10 -23.51
N GLY A 31 -24.28 -27.86 -22.73
CA GLY A 31 -25.15 -28.95 -22.27
C GLY A 31 -26.16 -28.52 -21.22
N SER A 32 -26.86 -29.49 -20.62
CA SER A 32 -27.85 -29.23 -19.58
C SER A 32 -27.22 -28.67 -18.29
N LEU A 33 -28.05 -28.12 -17.40
CA LEU A 33 -27.63 -27.69 -16.05
C LEU A 33 -26.90 -28.80 -15.27
N ASP A 34 -27.28 -30.07 -15.45
CA ASP A 34 -26.59 -31.19 -14.79
C ASP A 34 -25.21 -31.44 -15.41
N ALA A 35 -25.10 -31.32 -16.74
CA ALA A 35 -23.81 -31.40 -17.42
C ALA A 35 -22.88 -30.25 -17.00
N PHE A 36 -23.44 -29.05 -16.84
CA PHE A 36 -22.74 -27.88 -16.31
C PHE A 36 -22.20 -28.14 -14.89
N VAL A 37 -23.07 -28.54 -13.95
CA VAL A 37 -22.67 -28.81 -12.56
C VAL A 37 -21.57 -29.86 -12.48
N ARG A 38 -21.65 -30.90 -13.32
CA ARG A 38 -20.60 -31.92 -13.43
C ARG A 38 -19.29 -31.39 -14.00
N THR A 39 -19.35 -30.54 -15.03
CA THR A 39 -18.17 -29.97 -15.69
C THR A 39 -17.42 -29.02 -14.78
N VAL A 40 -18.16 -28.17 -14.06
CA VAL A 40 -17.59 -27.20 -13.13
C VAL A 40 -17.17 -27.86 -11.81
N HIS A 41 -17.59 -29.10 -11.56
CA HIS A 41 -17.45 -29.79 -10.27
C HIS A 41 -17.97 -28.92 -9.12
N SER A 42 -19.17 -28.38 -9.31
CA SER A 42 -19.73 -27.41 -8.37
C SER A 42 -20.18 -28.08 -7.09
N GLN A 43 -19.91 -27.45 -5.95
CA GLN A 43 -20.46 -27.83 -4.66
C GLN A 43 -21.93 -27.40 -4.50
N TYR A 44 -22.39 -26.47 -5.34
CA TYR A 44 -23.75 -25.97 -5.30
C TYR A 44 -24.71 -26.87 -6.09
N SER A 45 -25.95 -26.96 -5.61
CA SER A 45 -26.98 -27.75 -6.28
C SER A 45 -27.42 -27.15 -7.60
N LYS A 46 -27.98 -27.98 -8.49
CA LYS A 46 -28.64 -27.55 -9.74
C LYS A 46 -29.65 -26.43 -9.53
N ALA A 47 -30.43 -26.51 -8.46
CA ALA A 47 -31.45 -25.52 -8.13
C ALA A 47 -30.82 -24.16 -7.80
N TRP A 48 -29.65 -24.15 -7.16
CA TRP A 48 -28.90 -22.92 -6.88
C TRP A 48 -28.46 -22.24 -8.18
N TRP A 49 -27.87 -23.01 -9.11
CA TRP A 49 -27.46 -22.49 -10.43
C TRP A 49 -28.65 -22.04 -11.28
N SER A 50 -29.79 -22.71 -11.18
CA SER A 50 -31.02 -22.26 -11.85
C SER A 50 -31.54 -20.92 -11.31
N LYS A 51 -31.39 -20.65 -10.00
CA LYS A 51 -31.70 -19.33 -9.44
C LYS A 51 -30.76 -18.24 -9.95
N TYR A 52 -29.46 -18.55 -10.04
CA TYR A 52 -28.48 -17.66 -10.65
C TYR A 52 -28.80 -17.37 -12.13
N GLU A 53 -29.14 -18.39 -12.92
CA GLU A 53 -29.53 -18.25 -14.33
C GLU A 53 -30.71 -17.28 -14.50
N ARG A 54 -31.69 -17.34 -13.59
CA ARG A 54 -32.86 -16.43 -13.55
C ARG A 54 -32.58 -15.04 -12.96
N GLY A 55 -31.35 -14.76 -12.51
CA GLY A 55 -30.98 -13.48 -11.90
C GLY A 55 -31.54 -13.27 -10.49
N GLU A 56 -32.01 -14.32 -9.83
CA GLU A 56 -32.56 -14.25 -8.47
C GLU A 56 -31.46 -14.27 -7.38
N LEU A 57 -30.21 -14.47 -7.78
CA LEU A 57 -29.07 -14.66 -6.89
C LEU A 57 -27.80 -14.09 -7.51
N THR A 58 -26.89 -13.59 -6.68
CA THR A 58 -25.55 -13.12 -7.07
C THR A 58 -24.48 -14.17 -6.76
N LEU A 59 -23.44 -14.24 -7.59
CA LEU A 59 -22.37 -15.22 -7.38
C LEU A 59 -21.61 -14.95 -6.09
N THR A 60 -21.41 -16.00 -5.31
CA THR A 60 -20.49 -15.99 -4.18
C THR A 60 -19.05 -16.11 -4.67
N TYR A 61 -18.08 -15.73 -3.84
CA TYR A 61 -16.64 -15.90 -4.12
C TYR A 61 -16.30 -17.33 -4.56
N LEU A 62 -16.84 -18.34 -3.86
CA LEU A 62 -16.62 -19.76 -4.20
C LEU A 62 -17.21 -20.13 -5.56
N ALA A 63 -18.43 -19.66 -5.88
CA ALA A 63 -19.04 -19.91 -7.19
C ALA A 63 -18.24 -19.25 -8.33
N ARG A 64 -17.70 -18.04 -8.10
CA ARG A 64 -16.77 -17.40 -9.05
C ARG A 64 -15.49 -18.21 -9.22
N GLN A 65 -14.92 -18.73 -8.15
CA GLN A 65 -13.72 -19.57 -8.20
C GLN A 65 -13.96 -20.88 -8.96
N GLU A 66 -15.13 -21.49 -8.78
CA GLU A 66 -15.59 -22.65 -9.54
C GLU A 66 -15.67 -22.37 -11.05
N LEU A 67 -16.30 -21.25 -11.45
CA LEU A 67 -16.36 -20.84 -12.86
C LEU A 67 -14.96 -20.62 -13.44
N ARG A 68 -14.08 -19.91 -12.73
CA ARG A 68 -12.69 -19.66 -13.18
C ARG A 68 -11.91 -20.96 -13.38
N ARG A 69 -12.06 -21.92 -12.47
CA ARG A 69 -11.44 -23.24 -12.59
C ARG A 69 -11.89 -23.95 -13.85
N ALA A 70 -13.19 -23.90 -14.17
CA ALA A 70 -13.75 -24.56 -15.35
C ALA A 70 -13.23 -23.99 -16.67
N VAL A 71 -12.86 -22.71 -16.71
CA VAL A 71 -12.27 -22.05 -17.88
C VAL A 71 -10.76 -21.83 -17.78
N SER A 72 -10.09 -22.45 -16.82
CA SER A 72 -8.63 -22.35 -16.60
C SER A 72 -8.12 -20.91 -16.39
N LEU A 73 -8.94 -20.04 -15.81
CA LEU A 73 -8.52 -18.71 -15.38
C LEU A 73 -7.70 -18.79 -14.07
N PRO A 74 -6.80 -17.82 -13.81
CA PRO A 74 -6.06 -17.77 -12.55
C PRO A 74 -7.00 -17.80 -11.35
N ALA A 75 -6.70 -18.59 -10.33
CA ALA A 75 -7.53 -18.67 -9.13
C ALA A 75 -7.62 -17.30 -8.43
N LEU A 76 -8.77 -17.01 -7.83
CA LEU A 76 -8.90 -15.84 -6.96
C LEU A 76 -7.97 -16.01 -5.74
N PRO A 77 -7.40 -14.93 -5.19
CA PRO A 77 -6.58 -15.00 -3.99
C PRO A 77 -7.40 -15.55 -2.84
N PRO A 78 -6.90 -16.53 -2.06
CA PRO A 78 -7.70 -17.23 -1.05
C PRO A 78 -8.24 -16.25 -0.01
N LEU A 79 -9.43 -16.56 0.53
CA LEU A 79 -10.01 -15.78 1.61
C LEU A 79 -9.19 -15.96 2.89
N VAL A 80 -9.11 -14.91 3.70
CA VAL A 80 -8.44 -14.98 5.00
C VAL A 80 -9.04 -16.08 5.87
N ALA A 81 -10.36 -16.26 5.82
CA ALA A 81 -11.05 -17.31 6.57
C ALA A 81 -10.59 -18.72 6.16
N ASP A 82 -10.41 -18.97 4.86
CA ASP A 82 -9.94 -20.26 4.36
C ASP A 82 -8.50 -20.53 4.79
N VAL A 83 -7.64 -19.49 4.68
CA VAL A 83 -6.24 -19.56 5.13
C VAL A 83 -6.15 -19.80 6.64
N MET A 84 -7.02 -19.17 7.44
CA MET A 84 -7.14 -19.43 8.88
C MET A 84 -7.55 -20.87 9.15
N ALA A 85 -8.58 -21.39 8.48
CA ALA A 85 -9.04 -22.75 8.68
C ALA A 85 -7.98 -23.81 8.29
N GLU A 86 -7.20 -23.56 7.22
CA GLU A 86 -6.21 -24.52 6.73
C GLU A 86 -4.90 -24.53 7.55
N HIS A 87 -4.46 -23.37 8.04
CA HIS A 87 -3.10 -23.22 8.57
C HIS A 87 -3.03 -22.91 10.07
N LEU A 88 -4.15 -22.58 10.70
CA LEU A 88 -4.18 -22.21 12.11
C LEU A 88 -4.59 -23.42 12.97
N SER A 89 -3.74 -23.80 13.92
CA SER A 89 -4.10 -24.82 14.91
C SER A 89 -5.28 -24.31 15.76
N PRO A 90 -6.23 -25.18 16.15
CA PRO A 90 -7.27 -24.84 17.13
C PRO A 90 -6.71 -24.32 18.46
N ASP A 91 -5.49 -24.71 18.82
CA ASP A 91 -4.83 -24.34 20.09
C ASP A 91 -3.92 -23.11 19.96
N VAL A 92 -3.99 -22.37 18.85
CA VAL A 92 -3.12 -21.20 18.66
C VAL A 92 -3.43 -20.10 19.69
N THR A 93 -2.38 -19.45 20.20
CA THR A 93 -2.53 -18.21 20.98
C THR A 93 -2.37 -17.01 20.06
N ILE A 94 -3.36 -16.10 20.05
CA ILE A 94 -3.36 -14.90 19.21
C ILE A 94 -3.04 -13.69 20.10
N TYR A 95 -2.04 -12.91 19.69
CA TYR A 95 -1.68 -11.65 20.33
C TYR A 95 -2.08 -10.48 19.43
N LEU A 96 -2.77 -9.50 19.99
CA LEU A 96 -3.01 -8.21 19.35
C LEU A 96 -1.95 -7.21 19.83
N ILE A 97 -1.25 -6.57 18.91
CA ILE A 97 -0.19 -5.59 19.21
C ILE A 97 -0.61 -4.24 18.65
N GLY A 98 -0.77 -3.24 19.52
CA GLY A 98 -1.22 -1.89 19.17
C GLY A 98 -2.20 -1.33 20.20
N GLU A 99 -2.57 -0.06 20.06
CA GLU A 99 -3.68 0.50 20.83
C GLU A 99 -5.02 0.05 20.23
N ASP A 100 -5.98 -0.25 21.11
CA ASP A 100 -7.32 -0.71 20.74
C ASP A 100 -8.17 0.46 20.25
N THR A 101 -7.86 0.97 19.05
CA THR A 101 -8.67 2.00 18.39
C THR A 101 -9.74 1.39 17.52
N ALA A 102 -10.65 0.56 18.09
CA ALA A 102 -11.86 0.03 17.41
C ALA A 102 -11.65 -0.35 15.93
N GLY A 103 -10.48 -0.89 15.61
CA GLY A 103 -9.90 -0.81 14.28
C GLY A 103 -9.82 -2.19 13.65
N VAL A 104 -10.12 -2.25 12.36
CA VAL A 104 -9.93 -3.46 11.55
C VAL A 104 -8.44 -3.82 11.55
N VAL A 105 -8.14 -5.10 11.78
CA VAL A 105 -6.77 -5.62 11.66
C VAL A 105 -6.47 -5.87 10.19
N ASP A 106 -5.72 -4.96 9.57
CA ASP A 106 -5.38 -5.06 8.14
C ASP A 106 -4.19 -5.99 7.84
N ARG A 107 -3.42 -6.36 8.87
CA ARG A 107 -2.19 -7.17 8.73
C ARG A 107 -2.07 -8.16 9.87
N SER A 108 -1.80 -9.43 9.54
CA SER A 108 -1.41 -10.46 10.51
C SER A 108 -0.09 -11.10 10.08
N ILE A 109 0.72 -11.52 11.07
CA ILE A 109 2.01 -12.18 10.85
C ILE A 109 1.99 -13.47 11.66
N TRP A 110 2.19 -14.61 10.99
CA TRP A 110 2.25 -15.89 11.67
C TRP A 110 3.66 -16.44 11.62
N VAL A 111 4.11 -16.97 12.74
CA VAL A 111 5.42 -17.59 12.90
C VAL A 111 5.17 -19.05 13.21
N ARG A 112 5.68 -19.95 12.37
CA ARG A 112 5.56 -21.39 12.61
C ARG A 112 6.56 -21.84 13.67
N GLU A 113 6.21 -22.91 14.36
CA GLU A 113 7.14 -23.65 15.19
C GLU A 113 8.34 -24.13 14.35
N GLY A 114 9.54 -24.12 14.92
CA GLY A 114 10.79 -24.44 14.22
C GLY A 114 11.60 -23.23 13.75
N VAL A 115 11.13 -22.01 13.99
CA VAL A 115 12.00 -20.82 13.91
C VAL A 115 12.85 -20.77 15.18
N THR A 116 14.11 -21.18 15.04
CA THR A 116 15.07 -21.27 16.16
C THR A 116 15.86 -19.99 16.40
N GLU A 117 15.83 -19.05 15.45
CA GLU A 117 16.57 -17.78 15.52
C GLU A 117 15.64 -16.62 15.88
N PRO A 118 16.10 -15.62 16.67
CA PRO A 118 15.33 -14.43 16.97
C PRO A 118 14.95 -13.67 15.69
N LEU A 119 13.65 -13.41 15.51
CA LEU A 119 13.13 -12.63 14.39
C LEU A 119 12.94 -11.16 14.77
N ILE A 120 13.46 -10.26 13.94
CA ILE A 120 13.16 -8.83 14.03
C ILE A 120 12.26 -8.44 12.86
N PHE A 121 11.04 -8.03 13.16
CA PHE A 121 10.07 -7.53 12.18
C PHE A 121 10.13 -6.01 12.09
N GLN A 122 10.29 -5.48 10.88
CA GLN A 122 10.08 -4.05 10.59
C GLN A 122 8.80 -3.90 9.77
N LEU A 123 7.86 -3.07 10.24
CA LEU A 123 6.49 -2.98 9.72
C LEU A 123 6.13 -1.63 9.07
N ASN A 124 7.10 -0.74 8.90
CA ASN A 124 6.86 0.60 8.33
C ASN A 124 6.73 0.52 6.80
N GLY A 125 5.50 0.43 6.30
CA GLY A 125 5.19 0.33 4.87
C GLY A 125 5.16 -1.12 4.39
N ASN A 126 6.31 -1.79 4.39
CA ASN A 126 6.46 -3.20 3.98
C ASN A 126 7.04 -4.06 5.10
N LEU A 127 6.59 -5.32 5.19
CA LEU A 127 7.12 -6.31 6.14
C LEU A 127 8.53 -6.72 5.71
N GLN A 128 9.52 -6.46 6.56
CA GLN A 128 10.88 -6.98 6.41
C GLN A 128 11.25 -7.83 7.63
N ILE A 129 11.77 -9.03 7.38
CA ILE A 129 12.38 -9.88 8.39
C ILE A 129 13.89 -9.65 8.31
N VAL A 130 14.47 -9.12 9.38
CA VAL A 130 15.92 -8.98 9.52
C VAL A 130 16.40 -10.13 10.40
N SER A 131 17.30 -10.98 9.88
CA SER A 131 17.99 -11.97 10.71
C SER A 131 18.75 -11.25 11.80
N ALA A 132 18.54 -11.66 13.06
CA ALA A 132 19.41 -11.25 14.13
C ALA A 132 20.81 -11.82 13.85
N ASP A 133 21.75 -10.95 13.50
CA ASP A 133 23.17 -11.30 13.40
C ASP A 133 23.58 -12.03 14.71
N PRO A 134 24.15 -13.25 14.68
CA PRO A 134 24.48 -14.02 15.88
C PRO A 134 25.71 -13.48 16.60
N ALA A 135 26.15 -12.27 16.30
CA ALA A 135 26.96 -11.56 17.26
C ALA A 135 26.11 -11.43 18.53
N PRO A 136 26.54 -11.96 19.69
CA PRO A 136 26.05 -11.42 20.92
C PRO A 136 26.46 -9.94 20.84
N LYS A 137 25.51 -9.06 20.51
CA LYS A 137 25.42 -7.87 21.34
C LYS A 137 25.18 -8.48 22.70
N ALA A 138 26.30 -8.69 23.40
CA ALA A 138 26.30 -8.92 24.81
C ALA A 138 25.17 -8.05 25.33
N LEU A 139 24.31 -8.66 26.14
CA LEU A 139 23.62 -7.92 27.16
C LEU A 139 24.71 -7.26 28.02
N LEU A 140 25.35 -6.23 27.46
CA LEU A 140 25.75 -5.08 28.20
C LEU A 140 24.40 -4.57 28.70
N VAL A 141 24.05 -5.08 29.87
CA VAL A 141 23.62 -4.23 30.97
C VAL A 141 24.66 -3.11 31.06
N THR A 142 24.64 -2.18 30.10
CA THR A 142 25.29 -0.90 30.22
C THR A 142 24.44 -0.22 31.28
N GLY A 143 24.96 -0.17 32.51
CA GLY A 143 24.50 0.80 33.48
C GLY A 143 24.30 2.12 32.76
N VAL A 144 23.10 2.68 32.90
CA VAL A 144 22.57 3.89 32.25
C VAL A 144 23.67 4.78 31.68
N THR A 145 24.10 4.53 30.45
CA THR A 145 25.00 5.43 29.74
C THR A 145 24.12 6.34 28.90
N ARG A 146 24.08 7.59 29.37
CA ARG A 146 23.43 8.74 28.74
C ARG A 146 23.51 8.64 27.21
N PRO A 147 22.39 8.71 26.47
CA PRO A 147 22.42 8.66 25.02
C PRO A 147 23.37 9.73 24.50
N ARG A 148 24.36 9.31 23.69
CA ARG A 148 25.29 10.21 23.02
C ARG A 148 24.44 11.13 22.15
N LYS A 149 24.44 12.42 22.51
CA LYS A 149 23.65 13.48 21.85
C LYS A 149 23.91 13.37 20.34
N PRO A 150 22.88 13.13 19.50
CA PRO A 150 23.05 13.22 18.06
C PRO A 150 23.60 14.61 17.75
N ALA A 151 24.56 14.72 16.83
CA ALA A 151 25.00 16.01 16.34
C ALA A 151 23.74 16.79 15.94
N SER A 152 23.50 17.91 16.61
CA SER A 152 22.28 18.70 16.40
C SER A 152 22.24 19.10 14.94
N ARG A 153 21.37 18.47 14.15
CA ARG A 153 21.00 19.02 12.84
C ARG A 153 20.38 20.37 13.15
N ARG A 154 21.00 21.44 12.65
CA ARG A 154 20.50 22.80 12.85
C ARG A 154 19.15 22.88 12.14
N ALA A 155 18.07 22.85 12.93
CA ALA A 155 16.74 23.12 12.43
C ALA A 155 16.63 24.63 12.19
N ILE A 156 16.24 25.00 10.97
CA ILE A 156 15.91 26.39 10.65
C ILE A 156 14.40 26.50 10.78
N HIS A 157 13.94 27.33 11.70
CA HIS A 157 12.53 27.69 11.79
C HIS A 157 12.24 28.81 10.78
N LEU A 158 11.37 28.52 9.82
CA LEU A 158 10.84 29.49 8.87
C LEU A 158 9.37 29.71 9.20
N ASP A 159 8.90 30.94 9.05
CA ASP A 159 7.47 31.20 9.09
C ASP A 159 6.76 30.36 8.03
N ARG A 160 5.52 29.95 8.34
CA ARG A 160 4.73 29.04 7.50
C ARG A 160 4.56 29.58 6.08
N ALA A 161 4.30 30.88 5.92
CA ALA A 161 4.10 31.47 4.59
C ALA A 161 5.41 31.47 3.78
N THR A 162 6.55 31.67 4.44
CA THR A 162 7.87 31.62 3.79
C THR A 162 8.23 30.19 3.40
N TRP A 163 7.94 29.22 4.26
CA TRP A 163 8.12 27.80 3.98
C TRP A 163 7.29 27.35 2.78
N GLU A 164 6.00 27.71 2.73
CA GLU A 164 5.10 27.33 1.64
C GLU A 164 5.56 27.91 0.30
N ARG A 165 6.03 29.16 0.27
CA ARG A 165 6.61 29.79 -0.93
C ARG A 165 7.87 29.08 -1.42
N LEU A 166 8.80 28.76 -0.51
CA LEU A 166 10.02 28.02 -0.87
C LEU A 166 9.71 26.59 -1.33
N ALA A 167 8.73 25.93 -0.69
CA ALA A 167 8.32 24.59 -1.06
C ALA A 167 7.61 24.53 -2.42
N ALA A 168 6.88 25.58 -2.79
CA ALA A 168 6.31 25.72 -4.14
C ALA A 168 7.41 25.93 -5.18
N ALA A 169 8.30 26.92 -4.99
CA ALA A 169 9.40 27.19 -5.92
C ALA A 169 10.36 25.99 -6.10
N ARG A 170 10.60 25.21 -5.04
CA ARG A 170 11.36 23.95 -5.11
C ARG A 170 10.63 22.89 -5.96
N ARG A 171 9.31 22.77 -5.82
CA ARG A 171 8.53 21.81 -6.63
C ARG A 171 8.56 22.19 -8.11
N ASP A 172 8.44 23.47 -8.42
CA ASP A 172 8.45 23.98 -9.79
C ASP A 172 9.81 23.78 -10.48
N SER A 173 10.89 23.76 -9.71
CA SER A 173 12.25 23.47 -10.19
C SER A 173 12.62 21.98 -10.22
N GLY A 174 11.79 21.09 -9.65
CA GLY A 174 12.04 19.65 -9.59
C GLY A 174 13.27 19.23 -8.76
N ALA A 175 13.92 20.14 -8.06
CA ALA A 175 15.19 19.90 -7.36
C ALA A 175 14.99 19.36 -5.93
N THR A 176 16.01 18.69 -5.38
CA THR A 176 16.07 18.36 -3.95
C THR A 176 16.29 19.64 -3.12
N TRP A 177 15.93 19.64 -1.82
CA TRP A 177 16.09 20.82 -0.96
C TRP A 177 17.54 21.35 -0.91
N ALA A 178 18.54 20.45 -0.87
CA ALA A 178 19.94 20.84 -0.86
C ALA A 178 20.34 21.53 -2.18
N ALA A 179 19.99 20.94 -3.32
CA ALA A 179 20.30 21.51 -4.63
C ALA A 179 19.58 22.86 -4.85
N PHE A 180 18.30 22.95 -4.46
CA PHE A 180 17.50 24.16 -4.57
C PHE A 180 18.07 25.31 -3.74
N LEU A 181 18.46 25.06 -2.49
CA LEU A 181 19.03 26.11 -1.63
C LEU A 181 20.40 26.57 -2.12
N THR A 182 21.24 25.65 -2.61
CA THR A 182 22.53 26.02 -3.23
C THR A 182 22.33 26.89 -4.46
N GLN A 183 21.42 26.49 -5.37
CA GLN A 183 21.09 27.26 -6.57
C GLN A 183 20.55 28.66 -6.23
N LEU A 184 19.67 28.75 -5.22
CA LEU A 184 19.09 30.02 -4.77
C LEU A 184 20.15 30.95 -4.16
N LEU A 185 21.13 30.41 -3.43
CA LEU A 185 22.25 31.18 -2.90
C LEU A 185 23.19 31.65 -4.01
N GLU A 186 23.51 30.80 -4.99
CA GLU A 186 24.34 31.16 -6.14
C GLU A 186 23.68 32.26 -6.99
N GLN A 187 22.41 32.12 -7.32
CA GLN A 187 21.65 33.12 -8.09
C GLN A 187 21.59 34.48 -7.38
N ASN A 188 21.36 34.49 -6.06
CA ASN A 188 21.39 35.72 -5.29
C ASN A 188 22.81 36.31 -5.17
N SER A 189 23.84 35.46 -5.06
CA SER A 189 25.24 35.93 -5.03
C SER A 189 25.66 36.57 -6.35
N HIS A 190 25.17 36.07 -7.49
CA HIS A 190 25.39 36.66 -8.81
C HIS A 190 24.63 37.99 -8.98
N ARG A 191 23.38 38.08 -8.49
CA ARG A 191 22.61 39.33 -8.47
C ARG A 191 23.26 40.42 -7.61
N MET A 192 23.84 40.07 -6.46
CA MET A 192 24.54 41.04 -5.62
C MET A 192 25.88 41.50 -6.21
N LYS A 193 26.53 40.68 -7.05
CA LYS A 193 27.78 41.05 -7.73
C LYS A 193 27.57 41.88 -9.01
N ASN A 194 26.40 41.81 -9.63
CA ASN A 194 26.02 42.60 -10.81
C ASN A 194 24.68 43.34 -10.58
N PRO A 195 24.67 44.46 -9.85
CA PRO A 195 23.44 45.18 -9.50
C PRO A 195 22.77 45.94 -10.66
N THR A 196 23.35 45.97 -11.86
CA THR A 196 22.97 46.90 -12.94
C THR A 196 21.99 46.37 -13.99
N ALA A 197 21.42 45.17 -13.85
CA ALA A 197 20.63 44.56 -14.93
C ALA A 197 19.09 44.70 -14.85
N ASP A 198 18.49 45.10 -13.72
CA ASP A 198 17.01 45.08 -13.56
C ASP A 198 16.34 46.46 -13.34
N THR A 199 17.03 47.57 -13.59
CA THR A 199 16.40 48.92 -13.58
C THR A 199 16.22 49.46 -14.99
N VAL A 200 15.51 48.73 -15.86
CA VAL A 200 14.96 49.33 -17.09
C VAL A 200 13.58 48.75 -17.37
N GLY A 201 12.53 49.53 -17.06
CA GLY A 201 11.23 49.39 -17.71
C GLY A 201 10.01 49.32 -16.78
N ALA A 202 9.53 50.48 -16.30
CA ALA A 202 8.13 50.80 -15.95
C ALA A 202 8.12 51.99 -14.96
N VAL A 203 7.46 53.14 -15.11
CA VAL A 203 6.52 53.72 -16.08
C VAL A 203 6.63 55.24 -15.85
N ALA A 204 6.98 56.01 -16.87
CA ALA A 204 6.74 57.45 -16.89
C ALA A 204 5.54 57.70 -17.81
N GLY A 205 4.40 58.01 -17.21
CA GLY A 205 3.17 58.30 -17.94
C GLY A 205 2.00 58.58 -16.99
N GLY A 206 1.72 59.86 -16.76
CA GLY A 206 0.42 60.30 -16.27
C GLY A 206 0.43 61.70 -15.63
N PRO A 207 -0.56 62.57 -15.90
CA PRO A 207 -0.36 64.02 -16.03
C PRO A 207 -1.08 64.88 -14.97
N THR A 208 -0.79 66.20 -14.99
CA THR A 208 -1.74 67.36 -14.85
C THR A 208 -2.58 67.49 -13.57
N THR A 209 -2.87 68.65 -12.93
CA THR A 209 -2.49 70.08 -12.91
C THR A 209 -3.35 70.70 -11.79
N ALA A 210 -2.87 71.70 -11.05
CA ALA A 210 -3.58 72.90 -10.53
C ALA A 210 -2.55 73.69 -9.70
N ASP A 211 -2.36 75.00 -9.84
CA ASP A 211 -3.20 76.08 -10.41
C ASP A 211 -2.61 76.76 -11.65
#